data_AF-A0A9D5GWP0-F1
#
_entry.id   AF-A0A9D5GWP0-F1
#
_cell.length_a   1.000
_cell.length_b   1.000
_cell.length_c   1.000
_cell.angle_alpha   90.00
_cell.angle_beta   90.00
_cell.angle_gamma   90.00
#
_symmetry.space_group_name_H-M   'P 1'
#
loop_
_entity.id
_entity.type
_entity.pdbx_description
1 polymer ?
#
loop_
_entity_poly.entity_id
_entity_poly.type
_entity_poly.pdbx_seq_one_letter_code
_entity_poly.pdbx_strand_id
1 'polypeptide(L)'
;MRDERNKMRNGRNKMRDGRNTLRDARDGRNKDVTVITCLVTITMTANTSNNILRSIVDKEKLSGTNFLDWHRNLRIVLKHDKKLYVLETPVPEEEPPSSAPKAERDAYKKHVDDANETACLMLATMNSELQKQHENMSAFDMIEHLKLLYQEQARHERFEVSKPFSKAS
;
A
#
# COMPACT_ATOMS: atom_id res chain seq x y z
N MET A 1 28.33 -33.66 11.60
CA MET A 1 29.19 -33.15 12.71
C MET A 1 30.28 -32.20 12.23
N ARG A 2 31.16 -32.59 11.29
CA ARG A 2 32.28 -31.75 10.82
C ARG A 2 31.82 -30.57 9.94
N ASP A 3 30.80 -30.79 9.11
CA ASP A 3 30.24 -29.77 8.21
C ASP A 3 29.45 -28.68 8.94
N GLU A 4 28.67 -29.06 9.97
CA GLU A 4 27.99 -28.11 10.86
C GLU A 4 28.98 -27.13 11.51
N ARG A 5 30.13 -27.65 11.95
CA ARG A 5 31.17 -26.88 12.62
C ARG A 5 31.85 -25.91 11.65
N ASN A 6 32.02 -26.29 10.39
CA ASN A 6 32.51 -25.41 9.32
C ASN A 6 31.49 -24.34 8.93
N LYS A 7 30.19 -24.68 8.88
CA LYS A 7 29.10 -23.72 8.62
C LYS A 7 29.02 -22.65 9.72
N MET A 8 29.14 -23.06 10.98
CA MET A 8 29.17 -22.15 12.13
C MET A 8 30.42 -21.28 12.19
N ARG A 9 31.57 -21.79 11.70
CA ARG A 9 32.81 -21.01 11.58
C ARG A 9 32.72 -19.97 10.46
N ASN A 10 32.14 -20.35 9.32
CA ASN A 10 31.91 -19.43 8.20
C ASN A 10 30.94 -18.30 8.57
N GLY A 11 29.85 -18.62 9.29
CA GLY A 11 28.91 -17.63 9.81
C GLY A 11 29.56 -16.63 10.77
N ARG A 12 30.46 -17.09 11.66
CA ARG A 12 31.20 -16.22 12.58
C ARG A 12 32.19 -15.30 11.88
N ASN A 13 32.86 -15.79 10.85
CA ASN A 13 33.77 -14.95 10.04
C ASN A 13 32.99 -13.86 9.29
N LYS A 14 31.87 -14.20 8.67
CA LYS A 14 30.98 -13.22 8.00
C LYS A 14 30.48 -12.11 8.94
N MET A 15 30.14 -12.48 10.18
CA MET A 15 29.73 -11.52 11.22
C MET A 15 30.88 -10.66 11.77
N ARG A 16 32.13 -11.12 11.63
CA ARG A 16 33.32 -10.36 12.01
C ARG A 16 33.70 -9.37 10.91
N ASP A 17 33.64 -9.80 9.66
CA ASP A 17 33.90 -8.95 8.49
C ASP A 17 32.90 -7.80 8.41
N GLY A 18 31.60 -8.07 8.64
CA GLY A 18 30.58 -7.03 8.73
C GLY A 18 30.78 -6.02 9.87
N ARG A 19 31.44 -6.44 10.96
CA ARG A 19 31.79 -5.54 12.08
C ARG A 19 33.04 -4.71 11.81
N ASN A 20 33.99 -5.26 11.06
CA ASN A 20 35.20 -4.53 10.66
C ASN A 20 34.86 -3.46 9.61
N THR A 21 34.03 -3.78 8.61
CA THR A 21 33.57 -2.79 7.60
C THR A 21 32.78 -1.63 8.21
N LEU A 22 31.93 -1.88 9.22
CA LEU A 22 31.24 -0.83 9.98
C LEU A 22 32.19 0.07 10.78
N ARG A 23 33.32 -0.49 11.23
CA ARG A 23 34.34 0.25 11.99
C ARG A 23 35.20 1.09 11.05
N ASP A 24 35.55 0.56 9.87
CA ASP A 24 36.27 1.29 8.82
C ASP A 24 35.44 2.46 8.24
N ALA A 25 34.11 2.30 8.15
CA ALA A 25 33.19 3.37 7.75
C ALA A 25 33.11 4.53 8.78
N ARG A 26 33.46 4.29 10.04
CA ARG A 26 33.45 5.30 11.11
C ARG A 26 34.71 6.17 11.10
N ASP A 27 35.84 5.64 10.66
CA ASP A 27 37.14 6.33 10.70
C ASP A 27 37.45 7.15 9.42
N GLY A 28 36.65 7.00 8.36
CA GLY A 28 36.78 7.68 7.07
C GLY A 28 36.16 9.08 6.97
N ARG A 29 36.79 10.08 7.62
CA ARG A 29 36.88 11.52 7.22
C ARG A 29 35.72 12.18 6.41
N ASN A 30 34.75 12.72 7.13
CA ASN A 30 34.18 14.10 7.06
C ASN A 30 33.66 14.74 5.73
N LYS A 31 33.63 14.06 4.58
CA LYS A 31 32.86 14.51 3.40
C LYS A 31 31.73 13.54 3.05
N ASP A 32 31.97 12.26 3.31
CA ASP A 32 30.95 11.21 3.22
C ASP A 32 30.01 11.20 4.42
N VAL A 33 30.43 11.68 5.60
CA VAL A 33 29.54 11.72 6.78
C VAL A 33 28.36 12.66 6.54
N THR A 34 28.55 13.82 5.92
CA THR A 34 27.43 14.72 5.59
C THR A 34 26.51 14.12 4.54
N VAL A 35 27.04 13.44 3.51
CA VAL A 35 26.24 12.76 2.49
C VAL A 35 25.49 11.56 3.06
N ILE A 36 26.16 10.74 3.89
CA ILE A 36 25.56 9.59 4.58
C ILE A 36 24.53 10.07 5.61
N THR A 37 24.82 11.11 6.40
CA THR A 37 23.85 11.72 7.31
C THR A 37 22.67 12.31 6.53
N CYS A 38 22.90 13.03 5.42
CA CYS A 38 21.82 13.51 4.56
C CYS A 38 20.99 12.35 3.99
N LEU A 39 21.61 11.29 3.46
CA LEU A 39 20.91 10.12 2.93
C LEU A 39 20.12 9.39 4.03
N VAL A 40 20.68 9.24 5.22
CA VAL A 40 20.01 8.64 6.38
C VAL A 40 18.87 9.53 6.88
N THR A 41 19.02 10.85 6.93
CA THR A 41 17.94 11.78 7.29
C THR A 41 16.86 11.84 6.21
N ILE A 42 17.22 11.83 4.93
CA ILE A 42 16.28 11.78 3.79
C ILE A 42 15.47 10.48 3.83
N THR A 43 16.12 9.33 4.07
CA THR A 43 15.41 8.05 4.19
C THR A 43 14.53 7.98 5.43
N MET A 44 14.99 8.48 6.58
CA MET A 44 14.19 8.55 7.82
C MET A 44 12.98 9.48 7.68
N THR A 45 13.15 10.65 7.07
CA THR A 45 12.07 11.61 6.82
C THR A 45 11.07 11.07 5.79
N ALA A 46 11.51 10.45 4.69
CA ALA A 46 10.63 9.77 3.74
C ALA A 46 9.80 8.65 4.40
N ASN A 47 10.43 7.84 5.24
CA ASN A 47 9.72 6.79 6.00
C ASN A 47 8.72 7.38 7.00
N THR A 48 9.04 8.51 7.61
CA THR A 48 8.15 9.22 8.55
C THR A 48 6.97 9.86 7.81
N SER A 49 7.19 10.50 6.66
CA SER A 49 6.13 11.06 5.81
C SER A 49 5.19 9.97 5.28
N ASN A 50 5.72 8.82 4.86
CA ASN A 50 4.93 7.65 4.47
C ASN A 50 4.05 7.17 5.63
N ASN A 51 4.61 7.07 6.84
CA ASN A 51 3.87 6.65 8.03
C ASN A 51 2.80 7.66 8.44
N ILE A 52 3.06 8.97 8.34
CA ILE A 52 2.09 10.02 8.65
C ILE A 52 0.92 9.97 7.67
N LEU A 53 1.18 9.84 6.37
CA LEU A 53 0.12 9.80 5.36
C LEU A 53 -0.74 8.54 5.51
N ARG A 54 -0.14 7.37 5.75
CA ARG A 54 -0.89 6.15 6.03
C ARG A 54 -1.73 6.27 7.32
N SER A 55 -1.23 6.96 8.33
CA SER A 55 -2.02 7.22 9.54
C SER A 55 -3.29 8.04 9.31
N ILE A 56 -3.36 8.84 8.23
CA ILE A 56 -4.57 9.62 7.90
C ILE A 56 -5.71 8.71 7.49
N VAL A 57 -5.44 7.68 6.68
CA VAL A 57 -6.47 6.72 6.26
C VAL A 57 -6.82 5.74 7.39
N ASP A 58 -5.88 5.45 8.29
CA ASP A 58 -6.12 4.58 9.46
C ASP A 58 -6.99 5.23 10.55
N LYS A 59 -6.95 6.56 10.68
CA LYS A 59 -7.72 7.30 11.71
C LYS A 59 -9.22 7.16 11.55
N GLU A 60 -9.69 6.99 10.32
CA GLU A 60 -11.11 6.92 10.01
C GLU A 60 -11.39 5.71 9.14
N LYS A 61 -11.68 4.59 9.80
CA LYS A 61 -12.03 3.36 9.10
C LYS A 61 -13.29 3.57 8.25
N LEU A 62 -13.29 3.00 7.05
CA LEU A 62 -14.45 2.97 6.19
C LEU A 62 -15.59 2.27 6.92
N SER A 63 -16.69 3.00 7.03
CA SER A 63 -17.95 2.60 7.61
C SER A 63 -19.08 2.92 6.62
N GLY A 64 -20.32 2.65 7.01
CA GLY A 64 -21.49 2.85 6.17
C GLY A 64 -21.74 4.31 5.71
N THR A 65 -21.10 5.32 6.29
CA THR A 65 -21.52 6.72 6.09
C THR A 65 -20.41 7.66 5.63
N ASN A 66 -19.14 7.25 5.69
CA ASN A 66 -17.97 8.12 5.47
C ASN A 66 -17.17 7.78 4.20
N PHE A 67 -17.80 7.12 3.21
CA PHE A 67 -17.13 6.68 1.99
C PHE A 67 -16.39 7.80 1.25
N LEU A 68 -17.00 8.99 1.12
CA LEU A 68 -16.39 10.10 0.38
C LEU A 68 -15.09 10.60 1.02
N ASP A 69 -15.07 10.73 2.34
CA ASP A 69 -13.91 11.18 3.09
C ASP A 69 -12.81 10.12 3.12
N TRP A 70 -13.17 8.86 3.37
CA TRP A 70 -12.26 7.73 3.28
C TRP A 70 -11.63 7.61 1.89
N HIS A 71 -12.43 7.69 0.82
CA HIS A 71 -11.95 7.61 -0.56
C HIS A 71 -11.04 8.79 -0.92
N ARG A 72 -11.35 10.00 -0.45
CA ARG A 72 -10.47 11.17 -0.62
C ARG A 72 -9.12 10.96 0.07
N ASN A 73 -9.11 10.47 1.31
CA ASN A 73 -7.89 10.18 2.06
C ASN A 73 -7.05 9.09 1.37
N LEU A 74 -7.70 8.01 0.92
CA LEU A 74 -7.06 6.95 0.15
C LEU A 74 -6.37 7.50 -1.11
N ARG A 75 -7.07 8.32 -1.90
CA ARG A 75 -6.49 8.94 -3.11
C ARG A 75 -5.28 9.81 -2.80
N ILE A 76 -5.25 10.51 -1.67
CA ILE A 76 -4.10 11.32 -1.24
C ILE A 76 -2.89 10.43 -0.98
N VAL A 77 -3.07 9.35 -0.22
CA VAL A 77 -2.01 8.38 0.10
C VAL A 77 -1.48 7.72 -1.18
N LEU A 78 -2.38 7.22 -2.06
CA LEU A 78 -1.96 6.56 -3.29
C LEU A 78 -1.32 7.52 -4.31
N LYS A 79 -1.73 8.79 -4.32
CA LYS A 79 -1.07 9.80 -5.16
C LYS A 79 0.36 10.08 -4.68
N HIS A 80 0.58 10.11 -3.37
CA HIS A 80 1.91 10.22 -2.80
C HIS A 80 2.79 9.01 -3.17
N ASP A 81 2.24 7.80 -3.06
CA ASP A 81 2.95 6.55 -3.34
C ASP A 81 3.09 6.27 -4.85
N LYS A 82 2.53 7.11 -5.72
CA LYS A 82 2.47 6.95 -7.19
C LYS A 82 1.75 5.69 -7.64
N LYS A 83 0.73 5.27 -6.87
CA LYS A 83 -0.10 4.08 -7.11
C LYS A 83 -1.54 4.41 -7.44
N LEU A 84 -1.91 5.69 -7.58
CA LEU A 84 -3.31 6.08 -7.85
C LEU A 84 -3.92 5.36 -9.07
N TYR A 85 -3.09 5.05 -10.08
CA TYR A 85 -3.51 4.37 -11.30
C TYR A 85 -4.15 3.00 -11.06
N VAL A 86 -3.83 2.31 -9.95
CA VAL A 86 -4.41 0.99 -9.62
C VAL A 86 -5.91 1.06 -9.30
N LEU A 87 -6.42 2.25 -8.97
CA LEU A 87 -7.86 2.49 -8.78
C LEU A 87 -8.56 2.89 -10.08
N GLU A 88 -7.81 3.19 -11.13
CA GLU A 88 -8.30 3.75 -12.40
C GLU A 88 -8.20 2.73 -13.53
N THR A 89 -7.25 1.80 -13.45
CA THR A 89 -7.02 0.77 -14.45
C THR A 89 -6.84 -0.58 -13.77
N PRO A 90 -7.59 -1.62 -14.16
CA PRO A 90 -7.40 -2.96 -13.62
C PRO A 90 -6.04 -3.51 -14.05
N VAL A 91 -5.52 -4.47 -13.28
CA VAL A 91 -4.40 -5.29 -13.73
C VAL A 91 -4.85 -6.07 -14.97
N PRO A 92 -4.06 -6.12 -16.05
CA PRO A 92 -4.38 -6.97 -17.20
C PRO A 92 -4.63 -8.42 -16.78
N GLU A 93 -5.67 -9.05 -17.32
CA GLU A 93 -6.02 -10.44 -16.96
C GLU A 93 -4.95 -11.44 -17.39
N GLU A 94 -4.28 -11.16 -18.51
CA GLU A 94 -3.24 -12.03 -19.07
C GLU A 94 -1.84 -11.54 -18.70
N GLU A 95 -1.01 -12.45 -18.16
CA GLU A 95 0.40 -12.19 -17.93
C GLU A 95 1.16 -12.13 -19.26
N PRO A 96 2.04 -11.14 -19.48
CA PRO A 96 2.84 -11.06 -20.69
C PRO A 96 3.69 -12.33 -20.89
N PRO A 97 3.81 -12.84 -22.13
CA PRO A 97 4.52 -14.08 -22.40
C PRO A 97 5.99 -13.99 -21.98
N SER A 98 6.61 -15.14 -21.73
CA SER A 98 8.03 -15.18 -21.35
C SER A 98 8.97 -14.60 -22.42
N SER A 99 8.52 -14.56 -23.68
CA SER A 99 9.20 -13.94 -24.82
C SER A 99 9.03 -12.41 -24.91
N ALA A 100 8.11 -11.83 -24.13
CA ALA A 100 7.86 -10.38 -24.14
C ALA A 100 9.10 -9.59 -23.68
N PRO A 101 9.23 -8.32 -24.11
CA PRO A 101 10.26 -7.42 -23.61
C PRO A 101 10.30 -7.39 -22.09
N LYS A 102 11.52 -7.37 -21.51
CA LYS A 102 11.69 -7.34 -20.06
C LYS A 102 10.91 -6.19 -19.40
N ALA A 103 10.92 -5.01 -20.02
CA ALA A 103 10.21 -3.83 -19.52
C ALA A 103 8.70 -4.05 -19.39
N GLU A 104 8.09 -4.81 -20.30
CA GLU A 104 6.67 -5.14 -20.28
C GLU A 104 6.34 -6.07 -19.11
N ARG A 105 7.13 -7.14 -18.94
CA ARG A 105 6.97 -8.07 -17.81
C ARG A 105 7.21 -7.38 -16.46
N ASP A 106 8.22 -6.52 -16.38
CA ASP A 106 8.52 -5.74 -15.18
C ASP A 106 7.37 -4.76 -14.86
N ALA A 107 6.77 -4.12 -15.87
CA ALA A 107 5.61 -3.25 -15.70
C ALA A 107 4.37 -4.00 -15.21
N TYR A 108 4.08 -5.18 -15.79
CA TYR A 108 2.99 -6.05 -15.33
C TYR A 108 3.18 -6.45 -13.87
N LYS A 109 4.35 -6.96 -13.51
CA LYS A 109 4.66 -7.37 -12.14
C LYS A 109 4.52 -6.20 -11.17
N LYS A 110 5.03 -5.02 -11.54
CA LYS A 110 4.87 -3.80 -10.73
C LYS A 110 3.39 -3.45 -10.52
N HIS A 111 2.54 -3.60 -11.55
CA HIS A 111 1.11 -3.36 -11.42
C HIS A 111 0.47 -4.36 -10.44
N VAL A 112 0.77 -5.65 -10.56
CA VAL A 112 0.31 -6.69 -9.62
C VAL A 112 0.71 -6.35 -8.19
N ASP A 113 1.99 -6.02 -7.96
CA ASP A 113 2.52 -5.69 -6.63
C ASP A 113 1.85 -4.42 -6.05
N ASP A 114 1.69 -3.37 -6.87
CA ASP A 114 1.06 -2.11 -6.44
C ASP A 114 -0.44 -2.29 -6.17
N ALA A 115 -1.14 -3.13 -6.95
CA ALA A 115 -2.55 -3.46 -6.73
C ALA A 115 -2.74 -4.27 -5.45
N ASN A 116 -1.88 -5.26 -5.19
CA ASN A 116 -1.92 -6.07 -3.96
C ASN A 116 -1.69 -5.21 -2.71
N GLU A 117 -0.68 -4.33 -2.73
CA GLU A 117 -0.43 -3.44 -1.59
C GLU A 117 -1.61 -2.49 -1.33
N THR A 118 -2.22 -1.98 -2.41
CA THR A 118 -3.39 -1.12 -2.31
C THR A 118 -4.61 -1.87 -1.77
N ALA A 119 -4.84 -3.10 -2.21
CA ALA A 119 -5.91 -3.94 -1.67
C ALA A 119 -5.71 -4.21 -0.16
N CYS A 120 -4.48 -4.51 0.27
CA CYS A 120 -4.17 -4.66 1.69
C CYS A 120 -4.44 -3.37 2.49
N LEU A 121 -4.06 -2.21 1.96
CA LEU A 121 -4.33 -0.91 2.59
C LEU A 121 -5.84 -0.64 2.71
N MET A 122 -6.59 -0.90 1.64
CA MET A 122 -8.04 -0.74 1.63
C MET A 122 -8.70 -1.64 2.68
N LEU A 123 -8.35 -2.93 2.71
CA LEU A 123 -8.88 -3.86 3.71
C LEU A 123 -8.50 -3.44 5.14
N ALA A 124 -7.25 -3.05 5.39
CA ALA A 124 -6.80 -2.62 6.72
C ALA A 124 -7.59 -1.41 7.26
N THR A 125 -8.02 -0.54 6.35
CA THR A 125 -8.76 0.69 6.66
C THR A 125 -10.27 0.50 6.61
N MET A 126 -10.78 -0.71 6.45
CA MET A 126 -12.21 -1.05 6.51
C MET A 126 -12.64 -1.58 7.88
N ASN A 127 -13.96 -1.51 8.15
CA ASN A 127 -14.56 -2.27 9.25
C ASN A 127 -14.61 -3.78 8.94
N SER A 128 -14.85 -4.61 9.95
CA SER A 128 -14.79 -6.06 9.82
C SER A 128 -15.83 -6.67 8.89
N GLU A 129 -16.98 -6.02 8.70
CA GLU A 129 -18.02 -6.52 7.79
C GLU A 129 -17.59 -6.32 6.34
N LEU A 130 -17.15 -5.11 6.01
CA LEU A 130 -16.63 -4.77 4.69
C LEU A 130 -15.37 -5.58 4.37
N GLN A 131 -14.48 -5.83 5.32
CA GLN A 131 -13.31 -6.69 5.10
C GLN A 131 -13.69 -8.07 4.58
N LYS A 132 -14.66 -8.75 5.22
CA LYS A 132 -15.11 -10.09 4.80
C LYS A 132 -15.71 -10.09 3.41
N GLN A 133 -16.45 -9.04 3.06
CA GLN A 133 -17.10 -8.93 1.76
C GLN A 133 -16.10 -8.72 0.61
N HIS A 134 -14.93 -8.15 0.90
CA HIS A 134 -13.97 -7.72 -0.13
C HIS A 134 -12.61 -8.44 -0.07
N GLU A 135 -12.43 -9.44 0.80
CA GLU A 135 -11.14 -10.11 1.05
C GLU A 135 -10.49 -10.75 -0.20
N ASN A 136 -11.31 -11.13 -1.19
CA ASN A 136 -10.87 -11.78 -2.43
C ASN A 136 -10.95 -10.86 -3.66
N MET A 137 -11.22 -9.57 -3.47
CA MET A 137 -11.33 -8.59 -4.56
C MET A 137 -10.00 -7.90 -4.82
N SER A 138 -9.73 -7.55 -6.08
CA SER A 138 -8.64 -6.65 -6.42
C SER A 138 -8.94 -5.24 -5.91
N ALA A 139 -7.91 -4.39 -5.77
CA ALA A 139 -8.11 -2.99 -5.38
C ALA A 139 -9.08 -2.25 -6.33
N PHE A 140 -9.00 -2.56 -7.63
CA PHE A 140 -9.87 -1.99 -8.66
C PHE A 140 -11.32 -2.44 -8.47
N ASP A 141 -11.57 -3.74 -8.38
CA ASP A 141 -12.93 -4.28 -8.22
C ASP A 141 -13.56 -3.81 -6.91
N MET A 142 -12.75 -3.77 -5.85
CA MET A 142 -13.17 -3.30 -4.54
C MET A 142 -13.62 -1.84 -4.57
N ILE A 143 -12.87 -0.96 -5.24
CA ILE A 143 -13.28 0.46 -5.30
C ILE A 143 -14.52 0.66 -6.17
N GLU A 144 -14.67 -0.08 -7.27
CA GLU A 144 -15.88 -0.03 -8.11
C GLU A 144 -17.11 -0.56 -7.36
N HIS A 145 -16.97 -1.69 -6.66
CA HIS A 145 -18.05 -2.25 -5.86
C HIS A 145 -18.50 -1.30 -4.75
N LEU A 146 -17.55 -0.69 -4.02
CA LEU A 146 -17.88 0.29 -2.97
C LEU A 146 -18.58 1.53 -3.55
N LYS A 147 -18.12 2.06 -4.69
CA LYS A 147 -18.81 3.19 -5.34
C LYS A 147 -20.27 2.87 -5.63
N LEU A 148 -20.55 1.67 -6.16
CA LEU A 148 -21.92 1.22 -6.44
C LEU A 148 -22.74 1.11 -5.15
N LEU A 149 -22.21 0.42 -4.14
CA LEU A 149 -22.89 0.19 -2.86
C LEU A 149 -23.32 1.50 -2.20
N TYR A 150 -22.44 2.50 -2.12
CA TYR A 150 -22.74 3.78 -1.48
C TYR A 150 -23.58 4.73 -2.35
N GLN A 151 -23.50 4.62 -3.68
CA GLN A 151 -24.42 5.34 -4.56
C GLN A 151 -25.85 4.81 -4.43
N GLU A 152 -26.02 3.50 -4.34
CA GLU A 152 -27.33 2.87 -4.13
C GLU A 152 -27.92 3.23 -2.77
N GLN A 153 -27.11 3.18 -1.70
CA GLN A 153 -27.52 3.58 -0.37
C GLN A 153 -28.06 5.03 -0.35
N ALA A 154 -27.33 5.97 -0.96
CA ALA A 154 -27.75 7.37 -1.05
C ALA A 154 -29.05 7.55 -1.85
N ARG A 155 -29.31 6.72 -2.87
CA ARG A 155 -30.58 6.73 -3.61
C ARG A 155 -31.73 6.21 -2.77
N HIS A 156 -31.51 5.11 -2.02
CA HIS A 156 -32.53 4.49 -1.19
C HIS A 156 -32.97 5.44 -0.06
N GLU A 157 -32.03 6.09 0.62
CA GLU A 157 -32.33 7.06 1.68
C GLU A 157 -33.15 8.25 1.18
N ARG A 158 -32.83 8.78 -0.01
CA ARG A 158 -33.63 9.86 -0.64
C ARG A 158 -35.06 9.43 -0.93
N PHE A 159 -35.25 8.18 -1.37
CA PHE A 159 -36.59 7.66 -1.64
C PHE A 159 -37.41 7.47 -0.36
N GLU A 160 -36.83 6.87 0.68
CA GLU A 160 -37.52 6.70 1.98
C GLU A 160 -37.92 8.03 2.62
N VAL A 161 -37.07 9.06 2.54
CA VAL A 161 -37.39 10.42 3.03
C VAL A 161 -38.50 11.08 2.20
N SER A 162 -38.70 10.66 0.94
CA SER A 162 -39.78 11.19 0.07
C SER A 162 -41.13 10.49 0.24
N LYS A 163 -41.18 9.30 0.88
CA LYS A 163 -42.43 8.55 1.11
C LYS A 163 -43.51 9.23 1.97
N PRO A 164 -43.23 10.09 2.97
CA PRO A 164 -44.29 10.65 3.80
C PRO A 164 -45.14 11.74 3.10
N PHE A 165 -44.87 12.12 1.84
CA PHE A 165 -45.65 13.12 1.12
C PHE A 165 -46.75 12.58 0.19
N SER A 166 -46.86 11.26 0.00
CA SER A 166 -47.78 10.67 -1.00
C SER A 166 -49.09 10.11 -0.42
N LYS A 167 -49.40 10.36 0.85
CA LYS A 167 -50.65 9.90 1.50
C LYS A 167 -51.29 11.00 2.35
N ALA A 168 -51.59 12.13 1.74
CA ALA A 168 -52.53 13.12 2.29
C ALA A 168 -53.14 13.94 1.14
N SER A 169 -54.08 13.36 0.42
CA SER A 169 -55.11 14.06 -0.37
C SER A 169 -56.29 13.12 -0.59
#